data_AF-A0A2E9QKJ2-F1
#
_entry.id   AF-A0A2E9QKJ2-F1
#
_cell.length_a   1.000
_cell.length_b   1.000
_cell.length_c   1.000
_cell.angle_alpha   90.00
_cell.angle_beta   90.00
_cell.angle_gamma   90.00
#
_symmetry.space_group_name_H-M   'P 1'
#
loop_
_entity.id
_entity.type
_entity.pdbx_description
1 polymer ?
#
loop_
_entity_poly.entity_id
_entity_poly.type
_entity_poly.pdbx_seq_one_letter_code
_entity_poly.pdbx_strand_id
1 'polypeptide(L)'
;MEKKLNSDLYYLNKIKEEQDKVGPGFCVLKWFHQEMHLGSGLNHSCYHCPTHKIPTNSDLHNTPHKKEQRAIMLQGGQPDECSYCWQVEDLDLISDRQTLAVQFFKHDPNIIAKATEAGLNDVYPKYLELSFTNKCQMKCSYCGPSFSSSWQKEMDEFGEYPLSQPEYHNGSEYKETNSPYIKRFWKWFPEAYKHLFVLRVTGGEPLLDKNTYKLLEYVSENPREGVSFHCNSNLMVSKSRVKRYTLLAKNIPESKLYVSIDSWGKQAEYIRHGLDMSHFEENLHTVLGNGLQVGLMITYNLLSIPNIDEFIFKVAELKTQYPGQLHWDSPHMTSPEHLSAQIANDKLINIMDKSLQTMKGYEQFTEGEYQKYRRTVEWIKNNRFTGEKLQRHRNDFVSFVREHDKRRNTSFTDSFGILGDEIIDDFN
;
A
#
# COMPACT_ATOMS: atom_id res chain seq x y z
N MET A 1 -22.41 -16.42 1.94
CA MET A 1 -21.00 -16.22 1.60
C MET A 1 -20.58 -16.98 0.36
N GLU A 2 -20.84 -18.29 0.25
CA GLU A 2 -20.50 -19.07 -0.96
C GLU A 2 -21.00 -18.43 -2.27
N LYS A 3 -22.22 -17.90 -2.35
CA LYS A 3 -22.69 -17.25 -3.60
C LYS A 3 -21.91 -15.99 -4.03
N LYS A 4 -21.41 -15.17 -3.08
CA LYS A 4 -20.60 -13.97 -3.40
C LYS A 4 -19.12 -14.32 -3.62
N LEU A 5 -18.58 -15.23 -2.81
CA LEU A 5 -17.22 -15.73 -2.99
C LEU A 5 -17.09 -16.54 -4.29
N ASN A 6 -18.08 -17.38 -4.60
CA ASN A 6 -18.15 -18.13 -5.86
C ASN A 6 -18.42 -17.21 -7.04
N SER A 7 -19.15 -16.09 -6.88
CA SER A 7 -19.25 -15.09 -7.94
C SER A 7 -17.92 -14.38 -8.16
N ASP A 8 -17.22 -13.99 -7.10
CA ASP A 8 -15.92 -13.32 -7.20
C ASP A 8 -14.87 -14.26 -7.83
N LEU A 9 -14.79 -15.52 -7.38
CA LEU A 9 -13.94 -16.55 -7.99
C LEU A 9 -14.34 -16.85 -9.43
N TYR A 10 -15.63 -16.93 -9.74
CA TYR A 10 -16.10 -17.09 -11.13
C TYR A 10 -15.62 -15.95 -12.02
N TYR A 11 -15.75 -14.69 -11.58
CA TYR A 11 -15.29 -13.54 -12.35
C TYR A 11 -13.76 -13.51 -12.47
N LEU A 12 -13.02 -13.86 -11.42
CA LEU A 12 -11.56 -13.92 -11.44
C LEU A 12 -11.02 -15.02 -12.35
N ASN A 13 -11.67 -16.18 -12.37
CA ASN A 13 -11.36 -17.27 -13.31
C ASN A 13 -11.73 -16.87 -14.74
N LYS A 14 -12.89 -16.24 -14.94
CA LYS A 14 -13.27 -15.72 -16.26
C LYS A 14 -12.27 -14.68 -16.78
N ILE A 15 -11.77 -13.78 -15.93
CA ILE A 15 -10.71 -12.84 -16.30
C ILE A 15 -9.46 -13.59 -16.77
N LYS A 16 -9.05 -14.64 -16.05
CA LYS A 16 -7.92 -15.49 -16.45
C LYS A 16 -8.17 -16.12 -17.82
N GLU A 17 -9.31 -16.79 -17.99
CA GLU A 17 -9.69 -17.44 -19.24
C GLU A 17 -9.66 -16.47 -20.43
N GLU A 18 -10.22 -15.26 -20.29
CA GLU A 18 -10.19 -14.27 -21.36
C GLU A 18 -8.77 -13.78 -21.68
N GLN A 19 -7.90 -13.60 -20.67
CA GLN A 19 -6.50 -13.25 -20.91
C GLN A 19 -5.75 -14.39 -21.60
N ASP A 20 -5.99 -15.63 -21.18
CA ASP A 20 -5.30 -16.83 -21.69
C ASP A 20 -5.69 -17.17 -23.13
N LYS A 21 -6.85 -16.69 -23.61
CA LYS A 21 -7.22 -16.74 -25.04
C LYS A 21 -6.24 -15.98 -25.92
N VAL A 22 -5.58 -14.95 -25.41
CA VAL A 22 -4.49 -14.25 -26.11
C VAL A 22 -3.18 -15.01 -25.95
N GLY A 23 -2.89 -15.46 -24.73
CA GLY A 23 -1.77 -16.34 -24.43
C GLY A 23 -1.57 -16.51 -22.92
N PRO A 24 -0.88 -17.58 -22.48
CA PRO A 24 -0.73 -17.92 -21.05
C PRO A 24 0.03 -16.84 -20.26
N GLY A 25 0.88 -16.05 -20.93
CA GLY A 25 1.58 -14.91 -20.32
C GLY A 25 0.87 -13.57 -20.46
N PHE A 26 -0.28 -13.49 -21.12
CA PHE A 26 -0.95 -12.22 -21.36
C PHE A 26 -1.51 -11.61 -20.08
N CYS A 27 -1.27 -10.31 -19.90
CA CYS A 27 -1.75 -9.55 -18.75
C CYS A 27 -2.12 -8.12 -19.18
N VAL A 28 -3.40 -7.78 -19.06
CA VAL A 28 -3.94 -6.49 -19.52
C VAL A 28 -3.33 -5.29 -18.78
N LEU A 29 -2.79 -5.51 -17.57
CA LEU A 29 -2.09 -4.48 -16.80
C LEU A 29 -0.87 -3.91 -17.53
N LYS A 30 -0.21 -4.68 -18.41
CA LYS A 30 0.95 -4.16 -19.17
C LYS A 30 0.58 -3.02 -20.11
N TRP A 31 -0.68 -2.92 -20.51
CA TRP A 31 -1.20 -1.83 -21.35
C TRP A 31 -1.87 -0.73 -20.55
N PHE A 32 -2.52 -1.05 -19.43
CA PHE A 32 -3.44 -0.11 -18.80
C PHE A 32 -3.18 0.19 -17.33
N HIS A 33 -2.15 -0.39 -16.73
CA HIS A 33 -1.73 -0.11 -15.36
C HIS A 33 -0.35 0.57 -15.36
N GLN A 34 -0.25 1.68 -14.65
CA GLN A 34 0.98 2.46 -14.50
C GLN A 34 1.20 2.87 -13.05
N GLU A 35 2.36 2.52 -12.51
CA GLU A 35 2.85 3.05 -11.24
C GLU A 35 4.11 3.87 -11.50
N MET A 36 4.19 5.10 -10.96
CA MET A 36 5.32 6.00 -11.19
C MET A 36 5.90 6.58 -9.90
N HIS A 37 7.22 6.62 -9.82
CA HIS A 37 7.98 7.35 -8.79
C HIS A 37 8.71 8.51 -9.46
N LEU A 38 8.01 9.64 -9.62
CA LEU A 38 8.47 10.76 -10.43
C LEU A 38 9.72 11.41 -9.87
N GLY A 39 9.90 11.43 -8.54
CA GLY A 39 11.09 12.00 -7.91
C GLY A 39 12.39 11.25 -8.23
N SER A 40 12.31 9.93 -8.47
CA SER A 40 13.44 9.10 -8.91
C SER A 40 13.39 8.74 -10.40
N GLY A 41 12.32 9.09 -11.12
CA GLY A 41 12.13 8.73 -12.52
C GLY A 41 12.02 7.22 -12.75
N LEU A 42 11.51 6.49 -11.76
CA LEU A 42 11.27 5.05 -11.85
C LEU A 42 9.80 4.76 -12.16
N ASN A 43 9.54 3.65 -12.82
CA ASN A 43 8.19 3.14 -12.99
C ASN A 43 8.11 1.61 -13.09
N HIS A 44 6.90 1.09 -13.02
CA HIS A 44 6.56 -0.32 -13.26
C HIS A 44 5.08 -0.43 -13.67
N SER A 45 4.63 -1.62 -14.05
CA SER A 45 3.22 -1.85 -14.46
C SER A 45 2.32 -2.32 -13.31
N CYS A 46 2.85 -3.08 -12.35
CA CYS A 46 2.19 -3.39 -11.08
C CYS A 46 3.24 -3.55 -9.98
N TYR A 47 2.85 -3.51 -8.71
CA TYR A 47 3.77 -3.59 -7.56
C TYR A 47 4.60 -4.88 -7.45
N HIS A 48 4.24 -5.95 -8.17
CA HIS A 48 5.07 -7.16 -8.26
C HIS A 48 6.17 -7.09 -9.34
N CYS A 49 6.07 -6.15 -10.28
CA CYS A 49 7.11 -5.94 -11.29
C CYS A 49 8.25 -5.12 -10.68
N PRO A 50 9.52 -5.45 -10.99
CA PRO A 50 10.66 -4.60 -10.63
C PRO A 50 10.51 -3.19 -11.22
N THR A 51 10.94 -2.19 -10.45
CA THR A 51 10.98 -0.81 -10.94
C THR A 51 12.12 -0.63 -11.95
N HIS A 52 11.89 0.14 -13.00
CA HIS A 52 12.92 0.50 -13.99
C HIS A 52 12.96 2.00 -14.21
N LYS A 53 14.13 2.51 -14.64
CA LYS A 53 14.30 3.93 -14.99
C LYS A 53 13.53 4.23 -16.27
N ILE A 54 12.76 5.31 -16.27
CA ILE A 54 12.12 5.84 -17.47
C ILE A 54 13.19 6.53 -18.33
N PRO A 55 13.45 6.10 -19.57
CA PRO A 55 14.38 6.82 -20.43
C PRO A 55 13.92 8.27 -20.66
N THR A 56 14.85 9.23 -20.63
CA THR A 56 14.55 10.67 -20.74
C THR A 56 13.83 11.04 -22.04
N ASN A 57 14.12 10.32 -23.12
CA ASN A 57 13.57 10.55 -24.47
C ASN A 57 12.37 9.66 -24.82
N SER A 58 11.83 8.90 -23.87
CA SER A 58 10.67 8.01 -24.10
C SER A 58 9.34 8.63 -23.65
N ASP A 59 8.23 7.96 -23.89
CA ASP A 59 6.97 8.26 -23.19
C ASP A 59 7.01 7.76 -21.72
N LEU A 60 6.19 8.34 -20.84
CA LEU A 60 6.18 7.97 -19.41
C LEU A 60 5.56 6.58 -19.15
N HIS A 61 4.63 6.15 -20.02
CA HIS A 61 3.96 4.86 -19.92
C HIS A 61 4.49 3.85 -20.95
N ASN A 62 4.75 4.30 -22.17
CA ASN A 62 5.16 3.46 -23.30
C ASN A 62 6.68 3.40 -23.44
N THR A 63 7.36 2.99 -22.36
CA THR A 63 8.83 2.84 -22.37
C THR A 63 9.25 1.68 -23.27
N PRO A 64 10.48 1.69 -23.82
CA PRO A 64 11.03 0.56 -24.59
C PRO A 64 10.92 -0.77 -23.82
N HIS A 65 11.30 -0.74 -22.54
CA HIS A 65 11.17 -1.89 -21.63
C HIS A 65 9.73 -2.41 -21.60
N LYS A 66 8.74 -1.56 -21.31
CA LYS A 66 7.33 -2.01 -21.25
C LYS A 66 6.82 -2.55 -22.59
N LYS A 67 7.26 -1.99 -23.72
CA LYS A 67 6.89 -2.50 -25.05
C LYS A 67 7.52 -3.87 -25.35
N GLU A 68 8.74 -4.11 -24.89
CA GLU A 68 9.38 -5.43 -24.97
C GLU A 68 8.55 -6.49 -24.22
N GLN A 69 8.11 -6.17 -22.99
CA GLN A 69 7.29 -7.10 -22.20
C GLN A 69 5.93 -7.37 -22.86
N ARG A 70 5.31 -6.35 -23.48
CA ARG A 70 4.10 -6.52 -24.29
C ARG A 70 4.35 -7.44 -25.49
N ALA A 71 5.50 -7.30 -26.17
CA ALA A 71 5.84 -8.13 -27.32
C ALA A 71 5.99 -9.61 -26.94
N ILE A 72 6.67 -9.91 -25.82
CA ILE A 72 6.78 -11.27 -25.28
C ILE A 72 5.39 -11.85 -25.03
N MET A 73 4.50 -11.10 -24.36
CA MET A 73 3.13 -11.55 -24.07
C MET A 73 2.30 -11.81 -25.33
N LEU A 74 2.39 -10.93 -26.34
CA LEU A 74 1.67 -11.09 -27.61
C LEU A 74 2.19 -12.25 -28.46
N GLN A 75 3.43 -12.68 -28.24
CA GLN A 75 4.02 -13.87 -28.86
C GLN A 75 3.71 -15.17 -28.07
N GLY A 76 2.90 -15.08 -27.01
CA GLY A 76 2.52 -16.21 -26.15
C GLY A 76 3.53 -16.53 -25.05
N GLY A 77 4.60 -15.75 -24.91
CA GLY A 77 5.60 -15.91 -23.85
C GLY A 77 5.17 -15.33 -22.51
N GLN A 78 5.84 -15.78 -21.44
CA GLN A 78 5.67 -15.29 -20.07
C GLN A 78 6.87 -14.44 -19.66
N PRO A 79 6.72 -13.12 -19.48
CA PRO A 79 7.80 -12.27 -18.99
C PRO A 79 8.30 -12.67 -17.60
N ASP A 80 9.62 -12.75 -17.42
CA ASP A 80 10.26 -13.09 -16.14
C ASP A 80 9.92 -12.09 -15.03
N GLU A 81 9.72 -10.81 -15.38
CA GLU A 81 9.32 -9.78 -14.41
C GLU A 81 7.89 -9.97 -13.84
N CYS A 82 7.16 -10.95 -14.35
CA CYS A 82 5.83 -11.35 -13.87
C CYS A 82 5.82 -12.73 -13.21
N SER A 83 7.00 -13.31 -12.92
CA SER A 83 7.18 -14.66 -12.37
C SER A 83 6.33 -14.95 -11.15
N TYR A 84 6.09 -13.95 -10.29
CA TYR A 84 5.18 -14.09 -9.14
C TYR A 84 3.78 -14.60 -9.56
N CYS A 85 3.18 -14.04 -10.61
CA CYS A 85 1.85 -14.47 -11.06
C CYS A 85 1.90 -15.88 -11.66
N TRP A 86 2.97 -16.21 -12.39
CA TRP A 86 3.14 -17.54 -12.99
C TRP A 86 3.28 -18.61 -11.90
N GLN A 87 4.11 -18.36 -10.89
CA GLN A 87 4.29 -19.26 -9.74
C GLN A 87 2.99 -19.50 -8.95
N VAL A 88 2.15 -18.47 -8.81
CA VAL A 88 0.84 -18.60 -8.15
C VAL A 88 -0.12 -19.43 -9.01
N GLU A 89 -0.15 -19.20 -10.33
CA GLU A 89 -1.06 -19.90 -11.23
C GLU A 89 -0.66 -21.34 -11.52
N ASP A 90 0.64 -21.66 -11.51
CA ASP A 90 1.16 -23.04 -11.61
C ASP A 90 0.71 -23.92 -10.43
N LEU A 91 0.22 -23.30 -9.35
CA LEU A 91 -0.39 -23.94 -8.19
C LEU A 91 -1.93 -23.94 -8.25
N ASP A 92 -2.52 -23.61 -9.40
CA ASP A 92 -3.97 -23.46 -9.61
C ASP A 92 -4.63 -22.40 -8.70
N LEU A 93 -3.88 -21.37 -8.28
CA LEU A 93 -4.36 -20.28 -7.44
C LEU A 93 -4.66 -18.99 -8.23
N ILE A 94 -5.39 -18.08 -7.60
CA ILE A 94 -5.70 -16.76 -8.16
C ILE A 94 -4.51 -15.81 -7.97
N SER A 95 -3.95 -15.31 -9.07
CA SER A 95 -2.86 -14.34 -9.08
C SER A 95 -3.35 -12.89 -9.16
N ASP A 96 -2.40 -11.96 -8.98
CA ASP A 96 -2.72 -10.54 -9.04
C ASP A 96 -3.00 -10.01 -10.45
N ARG A 97 -2.62 -10.73 -11.52
CA ARG A 97 -3.10 -10.36 -12.86
C ARG A 97 -4.61 -10.58 -13.02
N GLN A 98 -5.24 -11.38 -12.17
CA GLN A 98 -6.70 -11.53 -12.14
C GLN A 98 -7.33 -10.49 -11.21
N THR A 99 -6.83 -10.37 -9.98
CA THR A 99 -7.42 -9.49 -8.94
C THR A 99 -7.34 -8.01 -9.32
N LEU A 100 -6.20 -7.56 -9.84
CA LEU A 100 -5.98 -6.17 -10.23
C LEU A 100 -6.65 -5.81 -11.56
N ALA A 101 -6.89 -6.79 -12.43
CA ALA A 101 -7.57 -6.54 -13.70
C ALA A 101 -9.06 -6.23 -13.53
N VAL A 102 -9.68 -6.68 -12.43
CA VAL A 102 -11.11 -6.45 -12.10
C VAL A 102 -11.52 -4.99 -12.31
N GLN A 103 -10.66 -4.04 -11.92
CA GLN A 103 -10.96 -2.62 -12.08
C GLN A 103 -11.19 -2.22 -13.53
N PHE A 104 -10.50 -2.83 -14.49
CA PHE A 104 -10.70 -2.51 -15.90
C PHE A 104 -11.97 -3.14 -16.46
N PHE A 105 -12.23 -4.40 -16.13
CA PHE A 105 -13.43 -5.13 -16.60
C PHE A 105 -14.73 -4.53 -16.06
N LYS A 106 -14.70 -3.91 -14.88
CA LYS A 106 -15.84 -3.16 -14.31
C LYS A 106 -16.25 -1.97 -15.18
N HIS A 107 -15.28 -1.32 -15.84
CA HIS A 107 -15.55 -0.16 -16.69
C HIS A 107 -15.67 -0.51 -18.17
N ASP A 108 -14.99 -1.57 -18.62
CA ASP A 108 -14.84 -1.89 -20.04
C ASP A 108 -14.71 -3.41 -20.24
N PRO A 109 -15.79 -4.12 -20.60
CA PRO A 109 -15.74 -5.57 -20.83
C PRO A 109 -14.88 -5.95 -22.04
N ASN A 110 -14.58 -5.00 -22.95
CA ASN A 110 -13.76 -5.23 -24.14
C ASN A 110 -12.28 -4.86 -23.93
N ILE A 111 -11.84 -4.75 -22.67
CA ILE A 111 -10.51 -4.24 -22.35
C ILE A 111 -9.36 -5.06 -22.96
N ILE A 112 -9.51 -6.39 -23.00
CA ILE A 112 -8.50 -7.28 -23.60
C ILE A 112 -8.40 -7.02 -25.09
N ALA A 113 -9.53 -6.96 -25.81
CA ALA A 113 -9.54 -6.69 -27.24
C ALA A 113 -8.83 -5.37 -27.57
N LYS A 114 -9.06 -4.32 -26.76
CA LYS A 114 -8.37 -3.03 -26.91
C LYS A 114 -6.86 -3.11 -26.69
N ALA A 115 -6.41 -3.92 -25.71
CA ALA A 115 -4.98 -4.14 -25.49
C ALA A 115 -4.35 -4.90 -26.66
N THR A 116 -5.00 -5.95 -27.15
CA THR A 116 -4.52 -6.75 -28.28
C THR A 116 -4.50 -5.95 -29.58
N GLU A 117 -5.55 -5.18 -29.88
CA GLU A 117 -5.63 -4.29 -31.05
C GLU A 117 -4.56 -3.20 -31.00
N ALA A 118 -4.32 -2.62 -29.82
CA ALA A 118 -3.25 -1.64 -29.65
C ALA A 118 -1.86 -2.25 -29.94
N GLY A 119 -1.66 -3.54 -29.67
CA GLY A 119 -0.39 -4.22 -29.91
C GLY A 119 0.77 -3.52 -29.19
N LEU A 120 1.74 -3.02 -29.96
CA LEU A 120 2.89 -2.27 -29.46
C LEU A 120 2.76 -0.74 -29.65
N ASN A 121 1.61 -0.27 -30.11
CA ASN A 121 1.33 1.16 -30.23
C ASN A 121 1.30 1.82 -28.85
N ASP A 122 1.46 3.15 -28.84
CA ASP A 122 1.37 3.92 -27.62
C ASP A 122 -0.08 3.92 -27.11
N VAL A 123 -0.24 3.64 -25.82
CA VAL A 123 -1.52 3.68 -25.11
C VAL A 123 -1.40 4.56 -23.87
N TYR A 124 -2.53 5.08 -23.39
CA TYR A 124 -2.58 5.73 -22.08
C TYR A 124 -3.06 4.74 -21.01
N PRO A 125 -2.54 4.84 -19.77
CA PRO A 125 -3.03 4.00 -18.69
C PRO A 125 -4.50 4.31 -18.38
N LYS A 126 -5.18 3.32 -17.83
CA LYS A 126 -6.52 3.46 -17.23
C LYS A 126 -6.43 3.46 -15.71
N TYR A 127 -5.40 2.85 -15.14
CA TYR A 127 -5.05 2.99 -13.73
C TYR A 127 -3.69 3.66 -13.63
N LEU A 128 -3.65 4.81 -12.96
CA LEU A 128 -2.43 5.54 -12.70
C LEU A 128 -2.25 5.72 -11.20
N GLU A 129 -1.24 5.06 -10.64
CA GLU A 129 -0.70 5.37 -9.32
C GLU A 129 0.61 6.15 -9.47
N LEU A 130 0.79 7.19 -8.66
CA LEU A 130 2.00 8.00 -8.71
C LEU A 130 2.43 8.50 -7.34
N SER A 131 3.74 8.65 -7.20
CA SER A 131 4.39 9.34 -6.11
C SER A 131 5.30 10.44 -6.67
N PHE A 132 5.12 11.66 -6.18
CA PHE A 132 5.92 12.80 -6.63
C PHE A 132 7.32 12.80 -6.01
N THR A 133 7.40 12.57 -4.70
CA THR A 133 8.64 12.62 -3.92
C THR A 133 8.57 11.60 -2.77
N ASN A 134 9.68 11.39 -2.05
CA ASN A 134 9.69 10.70 -0.75
C ASN A 134 9.47 11.68 0.42
N LYS A 135 9.01 12.91 0.17
CA LYS A 135 8.86 13.92 1.23
C LYS A 135 7.82 13.45 2.24
N CYS A 136 8.26 13.07 3.43
CA CYS A 136 7.43 12.63 4.54
C CYS A 136 8.04 13.15 5.84
N GLN A 137 7.17 13.52 6.77
CA GLN A 137 7.52 14.04 8.08
C GLN A 137 7.72 12.92 9.13
N MET A 138 7.26 11.70 8.86
CA MET A 138 7.25 10.59 9.81
C MET A 138 8.36 9.58 9.57
N LYS A 139 8.67 8.78 10.61
CA LYS A 139 9.67 7.71 10.59
C LYS A 139 9.07 6.36 11.02
N CYS A 140 8.03 5.86 10.34
CA CYS A 140 7.38 4.60 10.74
C CYS A 140 8.39 3.43 10.79
N SER A 141 8.33 2.57 11.82
CA SER A 141 9.33 1.55 12.14
C SER A 141 9.69 0.63 10.98
N TYR A 142 8.71 0.27 10.15
CA TYR A 142 8.87 -0.62 8.99
C TYR A 142 9.12 0.10 7.66
N CYS A 143 9.22 1.44 7.67
CA CYS A 143 9.44 2.24 6.47
C CYS A 143 10.95 2.39 6.18
N GLY A 144 11.33 3.27 5.26
CA GLY A 144 12.73 3.48 4.91
C GLY A 144 13.02 4.78 4.15
N PRO A 145 14.31 5.09 3.92
CA PRO A 145 14.79 6.33 3.31
C PRO A 145 14.21 6.60 1.92
N SER A 146 13.99 5.55 1.12
CA SER A 146 13.37 5.66 -0.21
C SER A 146 11.92 6.14 -0.17
N PHE A 147 11.26 6.08 0.99
CA PHE A 147 9.85 6.43 1.18
C PHE A 147 9.62 7.59 2.13
N SER A 148 10.59 7.93 2.98
CA SER A 148 10.50 9.09 3.89
C SER A 148 11.81 9.88 3.98
N SER A 149 11.71 11.19 3.69
CA SER A 149 12.79 12.14 3.90
C SER A 149 13.22 12.29 5.37
N SER A 150 12.33 12.06 6.33
CA SER A 150 12.71 12.06 7.76
C SER A 150 13.50 10.80 8.12
N TRP A 151 13.19 9.65 7.51
CA TRP A 151 14.01 8.44 7.64
C TRP A 151 15.39 8.64 7.04
N GLN A 152 15.47 9.26 5.85
CA GLN A 152 16.76 9.59 5.24
C GLN A 152 17.66 10.39 6.18
N LYS A 153 17.12 11.44 6.81
CA LYS A 153 17.87 12.25 7.77
C LYS A 153 18.37 11.44 8.97
N GLU A 154 17.56 10.51 9.47
CA GLU A 154 17.99 9.62 10.56
C GLU A 154 19.13 8.70 10.11
N MET A 155 19.09 8.18 8.88
CA MET A 155 20.18 7.37 8.31
C MET A 155 21.45 8.20 8.08
N ASP A 156 21.33 9.45 7.62
CA ASP A 156 22.47 10.35 7.42
C ASP A 156 23.15 10.71 8.77
N GLU A 157 22.38 10.76 9.87
CA GLU A 157 22.87 11.13 11.20
C GLU A 157 23.46 9.94 11.98
N PHE A 158 22.77 8.80 11.98
CA PHE A 158 23.10 7.66 12.85
C PHE A 158 23.68 6.45 12.10
N GLY A 159 23.63 6.46 10.77
CA GLY A 159 23.98 5.30 9.95
C GLY A 159 22.94 4.18 10.00
N GLU A 160 23.32 3.03 9.44
CA GLU A 160 22.47 1.84 9.37
C GLU A 160 22.13 1.28 10.77
N TYR A 161 21.02 0.55 10.87
CA TYR A 161 20.72 -0.23 12.07
C TYR A 161 21.67 -1.45 12.13
N PRO A 162 22.16 -1.87 13.30
CA PRO A 162 23.09 -2.98 13.46
C PRO A 162 22.35 -4.33 13.38
N LEU A 163 21.84 -4.66 12.21
CA LEU A 163 21.05 -5.86 11.94
C LEU A 163 21.88 -6.90 11.18
N SER A 164 21.51 -8.17 11.30
CA SER A 164 22.24 -9.28 10.68
C SER A 164 22.19 -9.30 9.15
N GLN A 165 21.21 -8.63 8.56
CA GLN A 165 21.02 -8.46 7.12
C GLN A 165 21.00 -6.96 6.81
N PRO A 166 21.70 -6.48 5.76
CA PRO A 166 21.54 -5.12 5.29
C PRO A 166 20.10 -4.96 4.80
N GLU A 167 19.36 -4.02 5.39
CA GLU A 167 17.93 -3.86 5.10
C GLU A 167 17.66 -3.10 3.80
N TYR A 168 16.38 -3.04 3.45
CA TYR A 168 15.77 -2.06 2.53
C TYR A 168 16.10 -0.58 2.87
N HIS A 169 16.81 -0.29 3.97
CA HIS A 169 17.36 1.04 4.25
C HIS A 169 18.59 1.38 3.41
N ASN A 170 19.13 0.41 2.67
CA ASN A 170 20.31 0.60 1.86
C ASN A 170 19.94 1.18 0.50
N GLY A 171 20.10 2.50 0.34
CA GLY A 171 19.98 3.17 -0.95
C GLY A 171 19.23 4.49 -0.89
N SER A 172 19.98 5.57 -0.75
CA SER A 172 19.46 6.93 -0.84
C SER A 172 19.77 7.55 -2.20
N GLU A 173 18.95 7.29 -3.21
CA GLU A 173 18.74 8.34 -4.21
C GLU A 173 17.70 9.29 -3.62
N TYR A 174 18.17 10.45 -3.12
CA TYR A 174 17.30 11.55 -2.72
C TYR A 174 16.33 11.84 -3.88
N LYS A 175 15.03 11.71 -3.62
CA LYS A 175 14.01 11.93 -4.65
C LYS A 175 13.85 13.43 -4.88
N GLU A 176 14.32 13.91 -6.02
CA GLU A 176 14.39 15.33 -6.34
C GLU A 176 13.01 15.99 -6.42
N THR A 177 12.82 17.08 -5.69
CA THR A 177 11.61 17.92 -5.78
C THR A 177 11.48 18.65 -7.13
N ASN A 178 12.59 18.77 -7.87
CA ASN A 178 12.67 19.40 -9.20
C ASN A 178 12.98 18.39 -10.32
N SER A 179 12.66 17.12 -10.09
CA SER A 179 12.89 16.05 -11.06
C SER A 179 12.35 16.41 -12.46
N PRO A 180 13.12 16.18 -13.54
CA PRO A 180 12.67 16.43 -14.91
C PRO A 180 11.43 15.60 -15.29
N TYR A 181 11.21 14.48 -14.60
CA TYR A 181 10.04 13.63 -14.79
C TYR A 181 8.76 14.31 -14.29
N ILE A 182 8.81 15.14 -13.25
CA ILE A 182 7.65 15.92 -12.79
C ILE A 182 7.24 16.94 -13.87
N LYS A 183 8.21 17.59 -14.51
CA LYS A 183 7.94 18.53 -15.62
C LYS A 183 7.36 17.82 -16.84
N ARG A 184 7.90 16.65 -17.20
CA ARG A 184 7.36 15.80 -18.28
C ARG A 184 5.95 15.33 -17.97
N PHE A 185 5.71 14.90 -16.73
CA PHE A 185 4.39 14.46 -16.25
C PHE A 185 3.34 15.54 -16.44
N TRP A 186 3.60 16.79 -16.05
CA TRP A 186 2.62 17.86 -16.22
C TRP A 186 2.28 18.22 -17.67
N LYS A 187 3.16 17.90 -18.63
CA LYS A 187 2.85 18.02 -20.06
C LYS A 187 2.04 16.83 -20.57
N TRP A 188 2.31 15.64 -20.04
CA TRP A 188 1.70 14.38 -20.44
C TRP A 188 0.32 14.13 -19.81
N PHE A 189 0.13 14.57 -18.56
CA PHE A 189 -1.03 14.25 -17.73
C PHE A 189 -2.37 14.70 -18.29
N PRO A 190 -2.53 15.90 -18.90
CA PRO A 190 -3.82 16.30 -19.48
C PRO A 190 -4.36 15.33 -20.52
N GLU A 191 -3.49 14.72 -21.33
CA GLU A 191 -3.91 13.71 -22.29
C GLU A 191 -4.20 12.38 -21.60
N ALA A 192 -3.31 11.92 -20.72
CA ALA A 192 -3.51 10.68 -19.96
C ALA A 192 -4.81 10.68 -19.16
N TYR A 193 -5.16 11.81 -18.53
CA TYR A 193 -6.36 11.98 -17.72
C TYR A 193 -7.66 11.65 -18.47
N LYS A 194 -7.70 11.89 -19.80
CA LYS A 194 -8.86 11.55 -20.64
C LYS A 194 -9.17 10.05 -20.67
N HIS A 195 -8.20 9.21 -20.29
CA HIS A 195 -8.30 7.75 -20.37
C HIS A 195 -8.39 7.05 -19.00
N LEU A 196 -8.13 7.76 -17.89
CA LEU A 196 -8.03 7.17 -16.56
C LEU A 196 -9.39 6.74 -16.00
N PHE A 197 -9.50 5.53 -15.49
CA PHE A 197 -10.57 5.13 -14.58
C PHE A 197 -10.22 5.41 -13.13
N VAL A 198 -8.95 5.24 -12.76
CA VAL A 198 -8.47 5.47 -11.39
C VAL A 198 -7.19 6.30 -11.42
N LEU A 199 -7.18 7.38 -10.65
CA LEU A 199 -6.00 8.15 -10.33
C LEU A 199 -5.70 8.01 -8.84
N ARG A 200 -4.53 7.47 -8.51
CA ARG A 200 -4.09 7.28 -7.13
C ARG A 200 -2.79 8.02 -6.85
N VAL A 201 -2.73 8.73 -5.73
CA VAL A 201 -1.52 9.41 -5.26
C VAL A 201 -1.00 8.77 -3.98
N THR A 202 0.27 8.36 -4.00
CA THR A 202 1.00 7.74 -2.89
C THR A 202 2.38 8.38 -2.72
N GLY A 203 3.26 7.73 -1.95
CA GLY A 203 4.66 8.09 -1.72
C GLY A 203 4.87 9.33 -0.85
N GLY A 204 5.99 9.36 -0.12
CA GLY A 204 6.17 10.32 0.96
C GLY A 204 4.90 10.43 1.82
N GLU A 205 4.57 11.65 2.20
CA GLU A 205 3.22 12.05 2.60
C GLU A 205 2.61 12.92 1.48
N PRO A 206 1.66 12.40 0.69
CA PRO A 206 1.07 13.13 -0.43
C PRO A 206 0.50 14.50 -0.06
N LEU A 207 -0.07 14.65 1.14
CA LEU A 207 -0.66 15.92 1.57
C LEU A 207 0.38 16.99 1.95
N LEU A 208 1.68 16.66 1.96
CA LEU A 208 2.78 17.63 2.02
C LEU A 208 3.21 18.16 0.64
N ASP A 209 2.92 17.44 -0.44
CA ASP A 209 3.39 17.78 -1.79
C ASP A 209 2.42 18.73 -2.51
N LYS A 210 2.96 19.80 -3.08
CA LYS A 210 2.17 20.78 -3.84
C LYS A 210 1.57 20.19 -5.11
N ASN A 211 2.22 19.20 -5.72
CA ASN A 211 1.74 18.58 -6.94
C ASN A 211 0.49 17.72 -6.70
N THR A 212 0.32 17.16 -5.49
CA THR A 212 -0.92 16.46 -5.10
C THR A 212 -2.12 17.40 -5.14
N TYR A 213 -2.01 18.60 -4.57
CA TYR A 213 -3.08 19.60 -4.63
C TYR A 213 -3.31 20.10 -6.05
N LYS A 214 -2.25 20.30 -6.84
CA LYS A 214 -2.38 20.67 -8.25
C LYS A 214 -3.10 19.60 -9.07
N LEU A 215 -2.91 18.32 -8.76
CA LEU A 215 -3.67 17.22 -9.38
C LEU A 215 -5.14 17.29 -8.99
N LEU A 216 -5.43 17.41 -7.70
CA LEU A 216 -6.79 17.52 -7.19
C LEU A 216 -7.55 18.72 -7.77
N GLU A 217 -6.88 19.87 -7.87
CA GLU A 217 -7.41 21.08 -8.53
C GLU A 217 -7.72 20.80 -10.00
N TYR A 218 -6.78 20.20 -10.74
CA TYR A 218 -7.00 19.84 -12.14
C TYR A 218 -8.20 18.89 -12.30
N VAL A 219 -8.32 17.85 -11.47
CA VAL A 219 -9.44 16.90 -11.51
C VAL A 219 -10.76 17.59 -11.17
N SER A 220 -10.76 18.47 -10.15
CA SER A 220 -11.94 19.24 -9.75
C SER A 220 -12.40 20.25 -10.82
N GLU A 221 -11.46 20.84 -11.56
CA GLU A 221 -11.74 21.79 -12.65
C GLU A 221 -12.14 21.08 -13.95
N ASN A 222 -11.79 19.79 -14.09
CA ASN A 222 -12.07 18.97 -15.27
C ASN A 222 -12.81 17.69 -14.87
N PRO A 223 -14.04 17.78 -14.32
CA PRO A 223 -14.77 16.60 -13.86
C PRO A 223 -15.04 15.64 -15.03
N ARG A 224 -14.85 14.34 -14.79
CA ARG A 224 -15.07 13.29 -15.78
C ARG A 224 -15.78 12.12 -15.14
N GLU A 225 -16.87 11.68 -15.77
CA GLU A 225 -17.61 10.50 -15.33
C GLU A 225 -16.71 9.25 -15.41
N GLY A 226 -16.79 8.40 -14.39
CA GLY A 226 -16.01 7.15 -14.32
C GLY A 226 -14.54 7.32 -13.95
N VAL A 227 -14.09 8.49 -13.49
CA VAL A 227 -12.79 8.66 -12.82
C VAL A 227 -12.98 8.66 -11.31
N SER A 228 -12.25 7.81 -10.61
CA SER A 228 -12.08 7.92 -9.16
C SER A 228 -10.72 8.51 -8.80
N PHE A 229 -10.68 9.23 -7.68
CA PHE A 229 -9.45 9.77 -7.11
C PHE A 229 -9.14 9.12 -5.75
N HIS A 230 -7.99 8.48 -5.64
CA HIS A 230 -7.55 7.85 -4.41
C HIS A 230 -6.28 8.53 -3.89
N CYS A 231 -6.12 8.63 -2.58
CA CYS A 231 -4.88 9.14 -1.97
C CYS A 231 -4.54 8.35 -0.73
N ASN A 232 -3.26 8.05 -0.53
CA ASN A 232 -2.76 7.53 0.74
C ASN A 232 -2.29 8.69 1.62
N SER A 233 -2.51 8.63 2.93
CA SER A 233 -1.99 9.63 3.86
C SER A 233 -1.78 9.05 5.26
N ASN A 234 -0.77 9.56 5.95
CA ASN A 234 -0.58 9.35 7.38
C ASN A 234 -1.43 10.29 8.26
N LEU A 235 -2.14 11.26 7.66
CA LEU A 235 -2.96 12.28 8.32
C LEU A 235 -2.25 13.17 9.35
N MET A 236 -0.92 13.14 9.41
CA MET A 236 -0.12 13.98 10.30
C MET A 236 0.26 15.33 9.69
N VAL A 237 -0.51 15.82 8.72
CA VAL A 237 -0.35 17.16 8.13
C VAL A 237 -1.23 18.18 8.87
N SER A 238 -1.05 19.48 8.58
CA SER A 238 -1.88 20.51 9.21
C SER A 238 -3.37 20.34 8.91
N LYS A 239 -4.24 20.72 9.87
CA LYS A 239 -5.70 20.72 9.69
C LYS A 239 -6.15 21.51 8.46
N SER A 240 -5.45 22.59 8.10
CA SER A 240 -5.69 23.36 6.88
C SER A 240 -5.45 22.57 5.59
N ARG A 241 -4.43 21.71 5.57
CA ARG A 241 -4.12 20.82 4.45
C ARG A 241 -5.19 19.74 4.30
N VAL A 242 -5.60 19.13 5.40
CA VAL A 242 -6.70 18.16 5.42
C VAL A 242 -8.00 18.81 4.93
N LYS A 243 -8.38 19.99 5.44
CA LYS A 243 -9.57 20.72 4.98
C LYS A 243 -9.53 21.07 3.49
N ARG A 244 -8.37 21.47 2.97
CA ARG A 244 -8.21 21.74 1.53
C ARG A 244 -8.39 20.45 0.72
N TYR A 245 -7.77 19.35 1.17
CA TYR A 245 -7.92 18.05 0.54
C TYR A 245 -9.39 17.61 0.50
N THR A 246 -10.09 17.67 1.64
CA THR A 246 -11.49 17.25 1.73
C THR A 246 -12.40 18.08 0.84
N LEU A 247 -12.17 19.40 0.76
CA LEU A 247 -12.95 20.29 -0.10
C LEU A 247 -12.80 19.95 -1.60
N LEU A 248 -11.59 19.62 -2.04
CA LEU A 248 -11.31 19.28 -3.44
C LEU A 248 -11.79 17.87 -3.79
N ALA A 249 -11.63 16.91 -2.87
CA ALA A 249 -11.88 15.50 -3.14
C ALA A 249 -13.34 15.07 -2.98
N LYS A 250 -14.14 15.75 -2.14
CA LYS A 250 -15.51 15.29 -1.77
C LYS A 250 -16.50 15.18 -2.93
N ASN A 251 -16.28 15.93 -4.01
CA ASN A 251 -17.17 15.93 -5.18
C ASN A 251 -16.69 15.00 -6.29
N ILE A 252 -15.53 14.36 -6.12
CA ILE A 252 -15.00 13.40 -7.10
C ILE A 252 -15.68 12.05 -6.85
N PRO A 253 -16.33 11.44 -7.86
CA PRO A 253 -16.98 10.14 -7.71
C PRO A 253 -16.03 9.08 -7.15
N GLU A 254 -16.54 8.29 -6.19
CA GLU A 254 -15.81 7.17 -5.57
C GLU A 254 -14.45 7.56 -4.97
N SER A 255 -14.23 8.83 -4.65
CA SER A 255 -12.99 9.28 -4.03
C SER A 255 -12.79 8.64 -2.66
N LYS A 256 -11.58 8.11 -2.44
CA LYS A 256 -11.23 7.37 -1.22
C LYS A 256 -9.88 7.80 -0.68
N LEU A 257 -9.84 8.12 0.61
CA LEU A 257 -8.60 8.35 1.34
C LEU A 257 -8.19 7.05 2.06
N TYR A 258 -7.02 6.53 1.72
CA TYR A 258 -6.40 5.43 2.46
C TYR A 258 -5.56 6.01 3.59
N VAL A 259 -6.00 5.77 4.83
CA VAL A 259 -5.36 6.32 6.03
C VAL A 259 -4.51 5.24 6.66
N SER A 260 -3.21 5.48 6.77
CA SER A 260 -2.29 4.52 7.39
C SER A 260 -2.31 4.63 8.91
N ILE A 261 -2.66 3.54 9.58
CA ILE A 261 -2.66 3.42 11.05
C ILE A 261 -2.61 1.94 11.41
N ASP A 262 -1.74 1.55 12.35
CA ASP A 262 -1.39 0.14 12.56
C ASP A 262 -1.76 -0.40 13.96
N SER A 263 -2.21 0.49 14.85
CA SER A 263 -2.59 0.26 16.25
C SER A 263 -3.33 1.50 16.76
N TRP A 264 -3.54 1.65 18.07
CA TRP A 264 -4.06 2.87 18.68
C TRP A 264 -3.18 3.40 19.83
N GLY A 265 -3.34 4.68 20.18
CA GLY A 265 -2.63 5.32 21.29
C GLY A 265 -1.10 5.29 21.18
N LYS A 266 -0.42 5.20 22.33
CA LYS A 266 1.06 5.22 22.42
C LYS A 266 1.73 4.15 21.56
N GLN A 267 1.13 2.98 21.43
CA GLN A 267 1.65 1.93 20.57
C GLN A 267 1.69 2.36 19.10
N ALA A 268 0.65 3.02 18.61
CA ALA A 268 0.65 3.56 17.25
C ALA A 268 1.68 4.68 17.07
N GLU A 269 1.89 5.51 18.10
CA GLU A 269 2.91 6.57 18.09
C GLU A 269 4.33 6.00 18.03
N TYR A 270 4.56 4.87 18.71
CA TYR A 270 5.81 4.12 18.59
C TYR A 270 6.02 3.57 17.17
N ILE A 271 5.04 2.81 16.67
CA ILE A 271 5.11 2.17 15.34
C ILE A 271 5.28 3.23 14.24
N ARG A 272 4.58 4.36 14.37
CA ARG A 272 4.57 5.43 13.39
C ARG A 272 5.20 6.68 13.99
N HIS A 273 6.49 6.62 14.32
CA HIS A 273 7.19 7.74 14.96
C HIS A 273 6.95 9.08 14.24
N GLY A 274 6.49 10.07 15.01
CA GLY A 274 5.98 11.37 14.52
C GLY A 274 4.45 11.45 14.42
N LEU A 275 3.73 10.38 14.75
CA LEU A 275 2.28 10.38 14.97
C LEU A 275 1.99 11.02 16.32
N ASP A 276 0.95 11.83 16.36
CA ASP A 276 0.30 12.31 17.59
C ASP A 276 -1.16 11.88 17.49
N MET A 277 -1.61 11.05 18.44
CA MET A 277 -2.91 10.41 18.33
C MET A 277 -4.05 11.42 18.30
N SER A 278 -3.95 12.49 19.09
CA SER A 278 -4.99 13.51 19.19
C SER A 278 -5.15 14.30 17.88
N HIS A 279 -4.04 14.65 17.24
CA HIS A 279 -4.01 15.34 15.96
C HIS A 279 -4.47 14.43 14.82
N PHE A 280 -4.08 13.15 14.87
CA PHE A 280 -4.56 12.14 13.93
C PHE A 280 -6.09 12.00 14.00
N GLU A 281 -6.65 11.83 15.21
CA GLU A 281 -8.09 11.72 15.43
C GLU A 281 -8.83 12.97 14.93
N GLU A 282 -8.36 14.18 15.27
CA GLU A 282 -8.96 15.42 14.77
C GLU A 282 -9.03 15.48 13.23
N ASN A 283 -7.94 15.07 12.57
CA ASN A 283 -7.87 15.07 11.11
C ASN A 283 -8.75 13.95 10.51
N LEU A 284 -8.80 12.78 11.12
CA LEU A 284 -9.65 11.68 10.70
C LEU A 284 -11.14 12.07 10.81
N HIS A 285 -11.55 12.67 11.93
CA HIS A 285 -12.89 13.23 12.10
C HIS A 285 -13.19 14.35 11.09
N THR A 286 -12.19 15.16 10.72
CA THR A 286 -12.35 16.17 9.66
C THR A 286 -12.65 15.51 8.31
N VAL A 287 -11.96 14.43 7.96
CA VAL A 287 -12.19 13.68 6.71
C VAL A 287 -13.57 13.03 6.68
N LEU A 288 -13.89 12.24 7.72
CA LEU A 288 -15.16 11.52 7.84
C LEU A 288 -16.36 12.46 7.98
N GLY A 289 -16.21 13.55 8.74
CA GLY A 289 -17.23 14.59 8.89
C GLY A 289 -17.54 15.35 7.59
N ASN A 290 -16.65 15.29 6.59
CA ASN A 290 -16.90 15.82 5.24
C ASN A 290 -17.43 14.76 4.26
N GLY A 291 -17.74 13.54 4.73
CA GLY A 291 -18.38 12.49 3.94
C GLY A 291 -17.46 11.69 3.01
N LEU A 292 -16.13 11.82 3.17
CA LEU A 292 -15.18 11.05 2.37
C LEU A 292 -15.06 9.62 2.86
N GLN A 293 -14.98 8.68 1.91
CA GLN A 293 -14.70 7.28 2.20
C GLN A 293 -13.25 7.12 2.67
N VAL A 294 -13.06 6.38 3.76
CA VAL A 294 -11.76 6.07 4.36
C VAL A 294 -11.51 4.58 4.32
N GLY A 295 -10.36 4.17 3.77
CA GLY A 295 -9.81 2.84 3.99
C GLY A 295 -8.68 2.91 5.01
N LEU A 296 -8.86 2.27 6.17
CA LEU A 296 -7.78 2.08 7.13
C LEU A 296 -6.80 1.06 6.53
N MET A 297 -5.59 1.52 6.23
CA MET A 297 -4.51 0.71 5.67
C MET A 297 -3.56 0.34 6.80
N ILE A 298 -3.67 -0.92 7.25
CA ILE A 298 -2.98 -1.46 8.42
C ILE A 298 -1.86 -2.35 7.89
N THR A 299 -0.63 -1.88 8.00
CA THR A 299 0.55 -2.69 7.66
C THR A 299 0.76 -3.70 8.76
N TYR A 300 0.02 -4.81 8.71
CA TYR A 300 -0.06 -5.73 9.83
C TYR A 300 1.27 -6.45 10.03
N ASN A 301 1.91 -6.15 11.15
CA ASN A 301 3.25 -6.61 11.50
C ASN A 301 3.30 -7.02 12.98
N LEU A 302 4.45 -7.46 13.48
CA LEU A 302 4.57 -7.92 14.87
C LEU A 302 4.09 -6.87 15.87
N LEU A 303 4.44 -5.60 15.62
CA LEU A 303 4.07 -4.47 16.48
C LEU A 303 2.58 -4.16 16.46
N SER A 304 1.79 -4.65 15.49
CA SER A 304 0.34 -4.45 15.48
C SER A 304 -0.38 -5.35 16.50
N ILE A 305 0.21 -6.49 16.86
CA ILE A 305 -0.45 -7.55 17.64
C ILE A 305 -0.81 -7.11 19.07
N PRO A 306 0.08 -6.48 19.86
CA PRO A 306 -0.15 -6.28 21.30
C PRO A 306 -1.40 -5.49 21.69
N ASN A 307 -1.90 -4.61 20.83
CA ASN A 307 -3.02 -3.71 21.11
C ASN A 307 -4.13 -3.82 20.04
N ILE A 308 -4.24 -5.00 19.42
CA ILE A 308 -5.18 -5.22 18.31
C ILE A 308 -6.64 -5.20 18.77
N ASP A 309 -6.95 -5.69 19.98
CA ASP A 309 -8.32 -5.68 20.51
C ASP A 309 -8.83 -4.25 20.74
N GLU A 310 -8.00 -3.40 21.35
CA GLU A 310 -8.29 -1.96 21.50
C GLU A 310 -8.47 -1.31 20.13
N PHE A 311 -7.59 -1.60 19.18
CA PHE A 311 -7.69 -1.02 17.85
C PHE A 311 -9.00 -1.44 17.14
N ILE A 312 -9.41 -2.70 17.26
CA ILE A 312 -10.72 -3.17 16.78
C ILE A 312 -11.86 -2.41 17.46
N PHE A 313 -11.81 -2.24 18.78
CA PHE A 313 -12.80 -1.47 19.54
C PHE A 313 -12.91 -0.02 19.05
N LYS A 314 -11.77 0.70 18.94
CA LYS A 314 -11.74 2.09 18.46
C LYS A 314 -12.28 2.23 17.03
N VAL A 315 -11.97 1.26 16.17
CA VAL A 315 -12.54 1.26 14.81
C VAL A 315 -14.04 0.98 14.81
N ALA A 316 -14.55 0.13 15.71
CA ALA A 316 -15.99 -0.08 15.89
C ALA A 316 -16.71 1.18 16.39
N GLU A 317 -16.11 1.92 17.32
CA GLU A 317 -16.61 3.24 17.76
C GLU A 317 -16.71 4.21 16.58
N LEU A 318 -15.64 4.34 15.79
CA LEU A 318 -15.62 5.21 14.62
C LEU A 318 -16.64 4.80 13.55
N LYS A 319 -16.81 3.50 13.30
CA LYS A 319 -17.83 2.97 12.37
C LYS A 319 -19.25 3.20 12.88
N THR A 320 -19.46 3.22 14.19
CA THR A 320 -20.75 3.59 14.79
C THR A 320 -21.05 5.08 14.57
N GLN A 321 -20.03 5.94 14.71
CA GLN A 321 -20.18 7.38 14.48
C GLN A 321 -20.29 7.76 13.00
N TYR A 322 -19.62 7.01 12.10
CA TYR A 322 -19.61 7.24 10.66
C TYR A 322 -19.99 5.97 9.87
N PRO A 323 -21.26 5.53 9.92
CA PRO A 323 -21.70 4.29 9.28
C PRO A 323 -21.38 4.24 7.79
N GLY A 324 -20.75 3.14 7.35
CA GLY A 324 -20.47 2.87 5.95
C GLY A 324 -19.33 3.69 5.32
N GLN A 325 -18.64 4.55 6.08
CA GLN A 325 -17.55 5.38 5.54
C GLN A 325 -16.14 4.79 5.77
N LEU A 326 -16.00 3.88 6.73
CA LEU A 326 -14.72 3.29 7.13
C LEU A 326 -14.63 1.83 6.70
N HIS A 327 -13.52 1.49 6.05
CA HIS A 327 -13.19 0.13 5.61
C HIS A 327 -11.87 -0.34 6.20
N TRP A 328 -11.80 -1.58 6.64
CA TRP A 328 -10.59 -2.23 7.18
C TRP A 328 -9.83 -2.98 6.09
N ASP A 329 -8.56 -2.62 5.91
CA ASP A 329 -7.61 -3.30 5.03
C ASP A 329 -6.32 -3.58 5.81
N SER A 330 -6.04 -4.86 6.10
CA SER A 330 -4.88 -5.28 6.91
C SER A 330 -3.97 -6.28 6.19
N PRO A 331 -3.26 -5.90 5.12
CA PRO A 331 -2.27 -6.77 4.49
C PRO A 331 -1.18 -7.21 5.48
N HIS A 332 -0.73 -8.46 5.38
CA HIS A 332 0.41 -8.94 6.15
C HIS A 332 1.72 -8.39 5.56
N MET A 333 2.62 -7.93 6.43
CA MET A 333 3.94 -7.46 6.03
C MET A 333 4.95 -8.62 5.99
N THR A 334 5.64 -8.77 4.88
CA THR A 334 6.69 -9.78 4.68
C THR A 334 8.11 -9.23 4.82
N SER A 335 8.30 -7.92 4.70
CA SER A 335 9.58 -7.22 4.81
C SER A 335 9.40 -5.86 5.52
N PRO A 336 10.33 -5.45 6.40
CA PRO A 336 11.52 -6.19 6.82
C PRO A 336 11.18 -7.37 7.75
N GLU A 337 11.93 -8.46 7.65
CA GLU A 337 11.62 -9.74 8.30
C GLU A 337 11.66 -9.67 9.83
N HIS A 338 12.53 -8.83 10.40
CA HIS A 338 12.63 -8.66 11.85
C HIS A 338 11.42 -7.93 12.47
N LEU A 339 10.60 -7.23 11.66
CA LEU A 339 9.33 -6.66 12.11
C LEU A 339 8.11 -7.48 11.65
N SER A 340 8.31 -8.50 10.79
CA SER A 340 7.22 -9.33 10.32
C SER A 340 6.58 -10.11 11.46
N ALA A 341 5.25 -10.28 11.43
CA ALA A 341 4.55 -11.12 12.39
C ALA A 341 4.95 -12.61 12.30
N GLN A 342 5.74 -13.01 11.31
CA GLN A 342 6.32 -14.36 11.20
C GLN A 342 7.26 -14.71 12.35
N ILE A 343 7.77 -13.75 13.13
CA ILE A 343 8.60 -14.01 14.34
C ILE A 343 7.79 -14.17 15.64
N ALA A 344 6.46 -14.02 15.57
CA ALA A 344 5.57 -14.11 16.72
C ALA A 344 5.74 -15.42 17.50
N ASN A 345 5.63 -15.35 18.83
CA ASN A 345 5.54 -16.52 19.71
C ASN A 345 4.08 -16.96 19.88
N ASP A 346 3.86 -18.11 20.53
CA ASP A 346 2.53 -18.70 20.69
C ASP A 346 1.57 -17.79 21.47
N LYS A 347 2.10 -16.97 22.39
CA LYS A 347 1.29 -15.97 23.12
C LYS A 347 0.73 -14.92 22.17
N LEU A 348 1.54 -14.39 21.27
CA LEU A 348 1.11 -13.44 20.23
C LEU A 348 0.14 -14.09 19.23
N ILE A 349 0.35 -15.37 18.88
CA ILE A 349 -0.62 -16.12 18.06
C ILE A 349 -1.99 -16.19 18.76
N ASN A 350 -2.01 -16.52 20.05
CA ASN A 350 -3.25 -16.57 20.83
C ASN A 350 -3.97 -15.23 20.92
N ILE A 351 -3.24 -14.10 20.93
CA ILE A 351 -3.83 -12.75 20.86
C ILE A 351 -4.52 -12.55 19.51
N MET A 352 -3.87 -12.92 18.41
CA MET A 352 -4.48 -12.83 17.07
C MET A 352 -5.71 -13.73 16.89
N ASP A 353 -5.68 -14.95 17.45
CA ASP A 353 -6.85 -15.84 17.37
C ASP A 353 -8.05 -15.29 18.17
N LYS A 354 -7.79 -14.67 19.33
CA LYS A 354 -8.82 -14.00 20.13
C LYS A 354 -9.38 -12.76 19.43
N SER A 355 -8.52 -11.94 18.83
CA SER A 355 -8.95 -10.72 18.16
C SER A 355 -9.84 -10.98 16.94
N LEU A 356 -9.72 -12.14 16.29
CA LEU A 356 -10.69 -12.59 15.29
C LEU A 356 -12.09 -12.77 15.88
N GLN A 357 -12.19 -13.30 17.11
CA GLN A 357 -13.48 -13.39 17.81
C GLN A 357 -13.97 -12.01 18.24
N THR A 358 -13.07 -11.14 18.72
CA THR A 358 -13.38 -9.74 19.05
C THR A 358 -14.00 -9.01 17.86
N MET A 359 -13.34 -9.03 16.69
CA MET A 359 -13.84 -8.38 15.48
C MET A 359 -15.19 -8.93 15.03
N LYS A 360 -15.37 -10.26 15.11
CA LYS A 360 -16.62 -10.92 14.76
C LYS A 360 -17.78 -10.58 15.72
N GLY A 361 -17.46 -10.20 16.96
CA GLY A 361 -18.44 -9.77 17.97
C GLY A 361 -19.02 -8.37 17.71
N TYR A 362 -18.38 -7.55 16.88
CA TYR A 362 -18.84 -6.21 16.52
C TYR A 362 -19.62 -6.24 15.19
N GLU A 363 -20.90 -5.88 15.23
CA GLU A 363 -21.77 -5.80 14.04
C GLU A 363 -21.33 -4.74 13.00
N GLN A 364 -20.48 -3.80 13.43
CA GLN A 364 -19.94 -2.72 12.61
C GLN A 364 -18.97 -3.21 11.53
N PHE A 365 -18.35 -4.37 11.73
CA PHE A 365 -17.46 -4.96 10.73
C PHE A 365 -18.25 -5.85 9.77
N THR A 366 -17.99 -5.64 8.49
CA THR A 366 -18.56 -6.49 7.45
C THR A 366 -17.85 -7.84 7.42
N GLU A 367 -18.54 -8.86 6.91
CA GLU A 367 -17.92 -10.16 6.64
C GLU A 367 -16.67 -10.04 5.76
N GLY A 368 -16.68 -9.13 4.77
CA GLY A 368 -15.52 -8.92 3.91
C GLY A 368 -14.28 -8.40 4.66
N GLU A 369 -14.46 -7.54 5.65
CA GLU A 369 -13.38 -7.01 6.50
C GLU A 369 -12.85 -8.09 7.44
N TYR A 370 -13.75 -8.85 8.08
CA TYR A 370 -13.36 -10.00 8.89
C TYR A 370 -12.54 -11.01 8.06
N GLN A 371 -12.97 -11.31 6.84
CA GLN A 371 -12.25 -12.23 5.96
C GLN A 371 -10.85 -11.73 5.57
N LYS A 372 -10.70 -10.43 5.31
CA LYS A 372 -9.38 -9.82 5.07
C LYS A 372 -8.46 -9.98 6.28
N TYR A 373 -8.96 -9.70 7.48
CA TYR A 373 -8.16 -9.83 8.69
C TYR A 373 -7.83 -11.30 9.01
N ARG A 374 -8.82 -12.20 8.92
CA ARG A 374 -8.65 -13.65 9.07
C ARG A 374 -7.58 -14.21 8.14
N ARG A 375 -7.61 -13.81 6.86
CA ARG A 375 -6.59 -14.24 5.89
C ARG A 375 -5.18 -13.85 6.34
N THR A 376 -5.01 -12.66 6.88
CA THR A 376 -3.72 -12.20 7.42
C THR A 376 -3.28 -13.03 8.62
N VAL A 377 -4.16 -13.26 9.60
CA VAL A 377 -3.85 -14.09 10.78
C VAL A 377 -3.49 -15.53 10.39
N GLU A 378 -4.29 -16.15 9.52
CA GLU A 378 -4.06 -17.52 9.06
C GLU A 378 -2.78 -17.64 8.21
N TRP A 379 -2.48 -16.64 7.37
CA TRP A 379 -1.21 -16.62 6.65
C TRP A 379 -0.03 -16.57 7.61
N ILE A 380 -0.07 -15.71 8.64
CA ILE A 380 1.01 -15.60 9.63
C ILE A 380 1.21 -16.94 10.36
N LYS A 381 0.13 -17.57 10.84
CA LYS A 381 0.17 -18.86 11.55
C LYS A 381 0.84 -19.95 10.73
N ASN A 382 0.53 -20.02 9.43
CA ASN A 382 1.06 -21.05 8.53
C ASN A 382 2.47 -20.75 7.99
N ASN A 383 2.97 -19.52 8.16
CA ASN A 383 4.24 -19.09 7.58
C ASN A 383 5.22 -18.55 8.63
N ARG A 384 5.09 -18.93 9.91
CA ARG A 384 6.06 -18.53 10.95
C ARG A 384 7.47 -18.98 10.57
N PHE A 385 8.45 -18.13 10.85
CA PHE A 385 9.84 -18.55 10.74
C PHE A 385 10.16 -19.61 11.81
N THR A 386 11.10 -20.48 11.50
CA THR A 386 11.55 -21.56 12.39
C THR A 386 13.07 -21.65 12.40
N GLY A 387 13.62 -22.35 13.40
CA GLY A 387 15.06 -22.63 13.52
C GLY A 387 15.92 -21.36 13.55
N GLU A 388 17.08 -21.41 12.88
CA GLU A 388 18.06 -20.31 12.85
C GLU A 388 17.48 -19.02 12.26
N LYS A 389 16.56 -19.12 11.30
CA LYS A 389 15.93 -17.94 10.69
C LYS A 389 15.08 -17.19 11.72
N LEU A 390 14.31 -17.90 12.54
CA LEU A 390 13.52 -17.31 13.61
C LEU A 390 14.42 -16.60 14.63
N GLN A 391 15.44 -17.30 15.14
CA GLN A 391 16.33 -16.75 16.15
C GLN A 391 17.04 -15.50 15.64
N ARG A 392 17.53 -15.53 14.41
CA ARG A 392 18.20 -14.38 13.77
C ARG A 392 17.29 -13.15 13.76
N HIS A 393 16.07 -13.29 13.25
CA HIS A 393 15.16 -12.15 13.13
C HIS A 393 14.61 -11.67 14.48
N ARG A 394 14.54 -12.53 15.50
CA ARG A 394 14.25 -12.11 16.89
C ARG A 394 15.40 -11.31 17.51
N ASN A 395 16.64 -11.75 17.31
CA ASN A 395 17.82 -10.98 17.73
C ASN A 395 17.88 -9.61 17.04
N ASP A 396 17.60 -9.58 15.73
CA ASP A 396 17.50 -8.34 14.95
C ASP A 396 16.38 -7.44 15.46
N PHE A 397 15.22 -7.99 15.83
CA PHE A 397 14.14 -7.23 16.43
C PHE A 397 14.56 -6.54 17.73
N VAL A 398 15.26 -7.26 18.62
CA VAL A 398 15.77 -6.68 19.87
C VAL A 398 16.80 -5.58 19.59
N SER A 399 17.72 -5.81 18.66
CA SER A 399 18.69 -4.79 18.22
C SER A 399 18.00 -3.56 17.63
N PHE A 400 16.98 -3.77 16.81
CA PHE A 400 16.16 -2.70 16.24
C PHE A 400 15.47 -1.89 17.34
N VAL A 401 14.80 -2.52 18.30
CA VAL A 401 14.10 -1.83 19.41
C VAL A 401 15.07 -0.98 20.21
N ARG A 402 16.23 -1.53 20.59
CA ARG A 402 17.26 -0.79 21.36
C ARG A 402 17.74 0.46 20.62
N GLU A 403 18.03 0.33 19.32
CA GLU A 403 18.49 1.46 18.51
C GLU A 403 17.37 2.44 18.19
N HIS A 404 16.14 1.96 17.97
CA HIS A 404 14.97 2.80 17.77
C HIS A 404 14.74 3.69 18.99
N ASP A 405 14.70 3.10 20.18
CA ASP A 405 14.50 3.83 21.45
C ASP A 405 15.57 4.87 21.69
N LYS A 406 16.83 4.50 21.46
CA LYS A 406 17.97 5.42 21.57
C LYS A 406 17.91 6.56 20.55
N ARG A 407 17.70 6.28 19.26
CA ARG A 407 17.73 7.28 18.17
C ARG A 407 16.54 8.23 18.22
N ARG A 408 15.40 7.74 18.72
CA ARG A 408 14.11 8.45 18.66
C ARG A 408 13.62 8.92 20.01
N ASN A 409 14.36 8.63 21.08
CA ASN A 409 13.98 8.91 22.46
C ASN A 409 12.58 8.35 22.78
N THR A 410 12.37 7.09 22.41
CA THR A 410 11.14 6.33 22.69
C THR A 410 11.40 5.24 23.73
N SER A 411 10.34 4.59 24.21
CA SER A 411 10.40 3.47 25.14
C SER A 411 9.43 2.40 24.67
N PHE A 412 9.97 1.26 24.26
CA PHE A 412 9.17 0.10 23.84
C PHE A 412 8.32 -0.42 25.00
N THR A 413 8.93 -0.59 26.18
CA THR A 413 8.23 -1.00 27.41
C THR A 413 7.06 -0.07 27.74
N ASP A 414 7.23 1.25 27.66
CA ASP A 414 6.13 2.18 27.98
C ASP A 414 5.01 2.17 26.93
N SER A 415 5.34 1.80 25.68
CA SER A 415 4.41 1.82 24.56
C SER A 415 3.63 0.50 24.42
N PHE A 416 4.22 -0.61 24.85
CA PHE A 416 3.67 -1.97 24.72
C PHE A 416 3.36 -2.62 26.08
N GLY A 417 3.68 -1.96 27.19
CA GLY A 417 3.44 -2.42 28.55
C GLY A 417 4.16 -3.73 28.88
N ILE A 418 3.58 -4.50 29.81
CA ILE A 418 4.11 -5.80 30.26
C ILE A 418 4.35 -6.76 29.08
N LEU A 419 3.47 -6.73 28.07
CA LEU A 419 3.63 -7.58 26.90
C LEU A 419 4.86 -7.20 26.08
N GLY A 420 5.24 -5.92 26.06
CA GLY A 420 6.49 -5.47 25.45
C GLY A 420 7.72 -6.06 26.12
N ASP A 421 7.78 -6.02 27.45
CA ASP A 421 8.88 -6.60 28.23
C ASP A 421 9.00 -8.10 27.97
N GLU A 422 7.88 -8.82 28.03
CA GLU A 422 7.85 -10.26 27.75
C GLU A 422 8.28 -10.62 26.33
N ILE A 423 8.00 -9.77 25.32
CA ILE A 423 8.50 -9.97 23.95
C ILE A 423 10.02 -9.85 23.91
N ILE A 424 10.58 -8.83 24.56
CA ILE A 424 12.03 -8.61 24.59
C ILE A 424 12.72 -9.73 25.35
N ASP A 425 12.15 -10.19 26.46
CA ASP A 425 12.69 -11.30 27.26
C ASP A 425 12.61 -12.65 26.54
N ASP A 426 11.55 -12.93 25.77
CA ASP A 426 11.41 -14.15 24.96
C ASP A 426 12.33 -14.17 23.73
N PHE A 427 12.75 -12.99 23.26
CA PHE A 427 13.53 -12.85 22.02
C PHE A 427 15.03 -12.71 22.27
N ASN A 428 15.45 -12.33 23.49
CA ASN A 428 16.84 -12.45 23.97
C ASN A 428 17.18 -13.91 24.29
#